data_AF-L5NI96-F1
#
_entry.id   AF-L5NI96-F1
#
_cell.length_a   1.000
_cell.length_b   1.000
_cell.length_c   1.000
_cell.angle_alpha   90.00
_cell.angle_beta   90.00
_cell.angle_gamma   90.00
#
_symmetry.space_group_name_H-M   'P 1'
#
loop_
_entity.id
_entity.type
_entity.pdbx_description
1 polymer ?
#
loop_
_entity_poly.entity_id
_entity_poly.type
_entity_poly.pdbx_seq_one_letter_code
_entity_poly.pdbx_strand_id
1 'polypeptide(L)'
;MTGYTREELLAAHEQLVDNEDNLIADGGIGIGDSGTSSSLRADGGKEPPVVVKIGGAKAVDPKGAVSDVAHLVANGTDVVVVHGGSTAVDETLEELGEEPTYVESPSGVSGRFTDERTMEVFSMVMPGKLNTDLTALFREAGVDALGL
;
A
#
# COMPACT_ATOMS: atom_id res chain seq x y z
N MET A 1 -2.35 -6.71 -27.29
CA MET A 1 -1.75 -6.81 -25.95
C MET A 1 -0.62 -7.81 -26.05
N THR A 2 0.62 -7.36 -25.88
CA THR A 2 1.79 -8.23 -25.74
C THR A 2 1.88 -8.64 -24.28
N GLY A 3 1.62 -9.92 -23.98
CA GLY A 3 1.78 -10.47 -22.64
C GLY A 3 3.25 -10.78 -22.37
N TYR A 4 3.69 -10.60 -21.14
CA TYR A 4 5.03 -11.00 -20.69
C TYR A 4 5.09 -12.52 -20.51
N THR A 5 6.21 -13.09 -20.92
CA THR A 5 6.55 -14.49 -20.71
C THR A 5 6.95 -14.74 -19.26
N ARG A 6 6.83 -16.00 -18.82
CA ARG A 6 7.23 -16.42 -17.46
C ARG A 6 8.69 -16.07 -17.14
N GLU A 7 9.57 -16.14 -18.12
CA GLU A 7 11.00 -15.80 -17.95
C GLU A 7 11.22 -14.30 -17.76
N GLU A 8 10.47 -13.46 -18.47
CA GLU A 8 10.52 -11.99 -18.30
C GLU A 8 10.02 -11.59 -16.90
N LEU A 9 9.03 -12.31 -16.36
CA LEU A 9 8.52 -12.06 -15.01
C LEU A 9 9.50 -12.52 -13.92
N LEU A 10 10.17 -13.67 -14.10
CA LEU A 10 11.19 -14.14 -13.16
C LEU A 10 12.42 -13.23 -13.12
N ALA A 11 12.84 -12.68 -14.27
CA ALA A 11 13.96 -11.74 -14.34
C ALA A 11 13.63 -10.39 -13.68
N ALA A 12 12.37 -9.94 -13.74
CA ALA A 12 11.92 -8.74 -13.03
C ALA A 12 11.90 -8.95 -11.51
N HIS A 13 11.53 -10.16 -11.06
CA HIS A 13 11.53 -10.53 -9.64
C HIS A 13 12.93 -10.44 -9.02
N GLU A 14 13.97 -10.94 -9.70
CA GLU A 14 15.35 -10.84 -9.21
C GLU A 14 15.84 -9.38 -9.07
N GLN A 15 15.41 -8.49 -9.97
CA GLN A 15 15.79 -7.06 -9.91
C GLN A 15 15.12 -6.28 -8.77
N LEU A 16 13.98 -6.77 -8.26
CA LEU A 16 13.27 -6.13 -7.14
C LEU A 16 13.90 -6.49 -5.78
N VAL A 17 14.58 -7.63 -5.67
CA VAL A 17 15.24 -8.08 -4.43
C VAL A 17 16.50 -7.25 -4.12
N ASP A 18 17.15 -6.66 -5.12
CA ASP A 18 18.33 -5.79 -4.95
C ASP A 18 18.04 -4.40 -4.35
N ASN A 19 16.77 -4.07 -4.06
CA ASN A 19 16.38 -2.79 -3.46
C ASN A 19 16.31 -2.81 -1.92
N GLU A 20 16.62 -3.94 -1.29
CA GLU A 20 16.67 -4.12 0.18
C GLU A 20 17.74 -3.22 0.85
N ASP A 21 18.79 -2.83 0.13
CA ASP A 21 19.89 -2.00 0.66
C ASP A 21 19.49 -0.51 0.90
N ASN A 22 18.33 -0.07 0.41
CA ASN A 22 17.84 1.31 0.58
C ASN A 22 16.68 1.45 1.59
N LEU A 23 16.28 0.37 2.27
CA LEU A 23 15.33 0.44 3.37
C LEU A 23 16.08 0.80 4.66
N ILE A 24 16.18 2.09 4.96
CA ILE A 24 16.50 2.55 6.32
C ILE A 24 15.33 2.13 7.22
N ALA A 25 15.43 0.96 7.82
CA ALA A 25 14.60 0.54 8.93
C ALA A 25 15.15 1.19 10.21
N ASP A 26 14.47 2.21 10.71
CA ASP A 26 14.65 2.65 12.09
C ASP A 26 14.24 1.51 13.03
N GLY A 27 15.21 0.90 13.70
CA GLY A 27 15.01 -0.08 14.76
C GLY A 27 15.42 -1.50 14.36
N GLY A 28 16.68 -1.82 14.58
CA GLY A 28 17.25 -3.11 14.23
C GLY A 28 16.75 -4.29 15.07
N ILE A 29 16.72 -5.46 14.43
CA ILE A 29 17.09 -6.75 15.02
C ILE A 29 17.86 -7.50 13.94
N GLY A 30 19.15 -7.74 14.16
CA GLY A 30 19.98 -8.55 13.27
C GLY A 30 19.55 -10.01 13.30
N ILE A 31 19.42 -10.62 12.12
CA ILE A 31 19.12 -12.04 11.98
C ILE A 31 20.44 -12.80 11.96
N GLY A 32 20.83 -13.33 13.12
CA GLY A 32 21.84 -14.37 13.23
C GLY A 32 21.23 -15.73 12.97
N ASP A 33 21.86 -16.52 12.11
CA ASP A 33 21.58 -17.94 11.89
C ASP A 33 21.77 -18.73 13.20
N SER A 34 20.71 -19.40 13.65
CA SER A 34 20.73 -20.79 14.11
C SER A 34 19.45 -21.19 14.85
N GLY A 35 18.93 -22.37 14.53
CA GLY A 35 18.19 -23.19 15.49
C GLY A 35 16.67 -23.10 15.42
N THR A 36 16.08 -24.23 15.03
CA THR A 36 14.66 -24.57 15.15
C THR A 36 14.00 -24.08 16.44
N SER A 37 13.01 -23.21 16.28
CA SER A 37 11.92 -23.02 17.23
C SER A 37 10.68 -22.67 16.41
N SER A 38 9.87 -23.67 16.07
CA SER A 38 8.55 -23.42 15.51
C SER A 38 7.68 -22.84 16.62
N SER A 39 7.66 -21.52 16.72
CA SER A 39 6.56 -20.83 17.39
C SER A 39 5.30 -21.15 16.58
N LEU A 40 4.36 -21.83 17.22
CA LEU A 40 3.04 -22.09 16.67
C LEU A 40 2.41 -20.73 16.33
N ARG A 41 2.44 -20.36 15.05
CA ARG A 41 1.70 -19.20 14.55
C ARG A 41 0.21 -19.54 14.57
N ALA A 42 -0.61 -18.58 14.97
CA ALA A 42 -2.06 -18.73 15.03
C ALA A 42 -2.71 -19.03 13.66
N ASP A 43 -1.95 -18.86 12.58
CA ASP A 43 -2.32 -19.11 11.18
C ASP A 43 -2.04 -20.53 10.67
N GLY A 44 -1.61 -21.45 11.55
CA GLY A 44 -1.30 -22.83 11.15
C GLY A 44 0.04 -23.01 10.45
N GLY A 45 0.97 -22.06 10.59
CA GLY A 45 2.32 -22.14 10.01
C GLY A 45 2.43 -21.50 8.63
N LYS A 46 1.49 -20.64 8.26
CA LYS A 46 1.60 -19.83 7.05
C LYS A 46 2.65 -18.72 7.24
N GLU A 47 3.22 -18.28 6.12
CA GLU A 47 4.00 -17.05 6.11
C GLU A 47 3.06 -15.85 6.34
N PRO A 48 3.51 -14.82 7.07
CA PRO A 48 2.68 -13.65 7.29
C PRO A 48 2.40 -12.96 5.95
N PRO A 49 1.26 -12.26 5.81
CA PRO A 49 0.97 -11.56 4.58
C PRO A 49 1.95 -10.42 4.35
N VAL A 50 2.25 -10.14 3.09
CA VAL A 50 3.00 -8.94 2.69
C VAL A 50 2.07 -7.73 2.74
N VAL A 51 2.47 -6.68 3.47
CA VAL A 51 1.71 -5.44 3.56
C VAL A 51 2.30 -4.39 2.61
N VAL A 52 1.54 -3.99 1.60
CA VAL A 52 1.96 -2.98 0.62
C VAL A 52 1.26 -1.67 0.90
N LYS A 53 2.02 -0.61 1.22
CA LYS A 53 1.48 0.74 1.42
C LYS A 53 1.61 1.57 0.14
N ILE A 54 0.49 1.83 -0.51
CA ILE A 54 0.43 2.77 -1.64
C ILE A 54 0.24 4.20 -1.09
N GLY A 55 1.14 5.11 -1.49
CA GLY A 55 1.09 6.52 -1.07
C GLY A 55 -0.14 7.25 -1.61
N GLY A 56 -0.51 8.36 -0.97
CA GLY A 56 -1.67 9.19 -1.37
C GLY A 56 -1.31 10.54 -1.99
N ALA A 57 -0.02 10.76 -2.27
CA ALA A 57 0.46 12.00 -2.85
C ALA A 57 0.25 12.00 -4.37
N LYS A 58 0.03 13.19 -4.96
CA LYS A 58 -0.21 13.40 -6.40
C LYS A 58 0.75 12.66 -7.34
N ALA A 59 2.01 12.53 -6.94
CA ALA A 59 3.07 11.92 -7.74
C ALA A 59 3.03 10.38 -7.75
N VAL A 60 2.18 9.75 -6.92
CA VAL A 60 2.10 8.29 -6.83
C VAL A 60 1.18 7.75 -7.93
N ASP A 61 1.76 6.98 -8.86
CA ASP A 61 1.01 6.16 -9.82
C ASP A 61 0.88 4.73 -9.28
N PRO A 62 -0.33 4.23 -8.99
CA PRO A 62 -0.52 2.89 -8.42
C PRO A 62 -0.24 1.75 -9.41
N LYS A 63 -0.11 2.00 -10.73
CA LYS A 63 -0.04 0.93 -11.74
C LYS A 63 1.10 -0.07 -11.51
N GLY A 64 2.29 0.42 -11.14
CA GLY A 64 3.43 -0.46 -10.83
C GLY A 64 3.12 -1.37 -9.65
N ALA A 65 2.66 -0.79 -8.54
CA ALA A 65 2.26 -1.53 -7.36
C ALA A 65 1.12 -2.53 -7.64
N VAL A 66 0.17 -2.19 -8.52
CA VAL A 66 -0.91 -3.10 -8.93
C VAL A 66 -0.35 -4.33 -9.64
N SER A 67 0.58 -4.13 -10.57
CA SER A 67 1.26 -5.23 -11.28
C SER A 67 2.06 -6.13 -10.32
N ASP A 68 2.80 -5.52 -9.38
CA ASP A 68 3.64 -6.26 -8.43
C ASP A 68 2.79 -7.09 -7.46
N VAL A 69 1.70 -6.52 -6.94
CA VAL A 69 0.75 -7.25 -6.08
C VAL A 69 0.09 -8.38 -6.86
N ALA A 70 -0.33 -8.15 -8.12
CA ALA A 70 -0.89 -9.21 -8.95
C ALA A 70 0.10 -10.36 -9.15
N HIS A 71 1.38 -10.04 -9.36
CA HIS A 71 2.45 -11.03 -9.44
C HIS A 71 2.60 -11.83 -8.13
N LEU A 72 2.66 -11.16 -6.98
CA LEU A 72 2.78 -11.82 -5.67
C LEU A 72 1.60 -12.77 -5.40
N VAL A 73 0.38 -12.30 -5.63
CA VAL A 73 -0.83 -13.11 -5.43
C VAL A 73 -0.85 -14.31 -6.38
N ALA A 74 -0.47 -14.13 -7.65
CA ALA A 74 -0.39 -15.24 -8.62
C ALA A 74 0.65 -16.32 -8.22
N ASN A 75 1.65 -15.97 -7.41
CA ASN A 75 2.65 -16.89 -6.86
C ASN A 75 2.30 -17.42 -5.47
N GLY A 76 1.08 -17.19 -4.98
CA GLY A 76 0.58 -17.76 -3.72
C GLY A 76 0.94 -16.96 -2.47
N THR A 77 1.45 -15.74 -2.60
CA THR A 77 1.69 -14.84 -1.47
C THR A 77 0.39 -14.16 -1.06
N ASP A 78 0.04 -14.25 0.22
CA ASP A 78 -1.07 -13.50 0.81
C ASP A 78 -0.65 -12.01 0.91
N VAL A 79 -1.43 -11.09 0.34
CA VAL A 79 -1.10 -9.64 0.30
C VAL A 79 -2.22 -8.80 0.91
N VAL A 80 -1.83 -7.82 1.73
CA VAL A 80 -2.72 -6.76 2.24
C VAL A 80 -2.25 -5.43 1.67
N VAL A 81 -3.15 -4.70 1.01
CA VAL A 81 -2.85 -3.38 0.48
C VAL A 81 -3.47 -2.32 1.37
N VAL A 82 -2.66 -1.35 1.79
CA VAL A 82 -3.10 -0.14 2.49
C VAL A 82 -2.86 1.04 1.56
N HIS A 83 -3.80 1.97 1.45
CA HIS A 83 -3.61 3.15 0.62
C HIS A 83 -3.71 4.45 1.43
N GLY A 84 -3.12 5.52 0.91
CA GLY A 84 -3.36 6.88 1.37
C GLY A 84 -4.34 7.60 0.45
N GLY A 85 -4.51 8.90 0.64
CA GLY A 85 -5.30 9.74 -0.26
C GLY A 85 -5.20 11.22 0.04
N SER A 86 -4.07 11.68 0.62
CA SER A 86 -3.93 13.06 1.10
C SER A 86 -4.23 14.09 0.01
N THR A 87 -3.66 13.92 -1.19
CA THR A 87 -3.92 14.83 -2.31
C THR A 87 -5.38 14.81 -2.74
N ALA A 88 -6.00 13.63 -2.85
CA ALA A 88 -7.40 13.54 -3.28
C ALA A 88 -8.36 14.18 -2.26
N VAL A 89 -8.06 14.05 -0.96
CA VAL A 89 -8.84 14.72 0.09
C VAL A 89 -8.64 16.24 0.02
N ASP A 90 -7.41 16.72 -0.17
CA ASP A 90 -7.13 18.15 -0.36
C ASP A 90 -7.90 18.72 -1.56
N GLU A 91 -7.77 18.08 -2.73
CA GLU A 91 -8.46 18.51 -3.95
C GLU A 91 -9.98 18.51 -3.79
N THR A 92 -10.54 17.52 -3.07
CA THR A 92 -12.00 17.46 -2.84
C THR A 92 -12.47 18.55 -1.88
N LEU A 93 -11.69 18.89 -0.84
CA LEU A 93 -12.02 20.01 0.05
C LEU A 93 -12.05 21.33 -0.74
N GLU A 94 -11.02 21.56 -1.55
CA GLU A 94 -10.91 22.76 -2.40
C GLU A 94 -12.09 22.87 -3.37
N GLU A 95 -12.49 21.76 -4.02
CA GLU A 95 -13.66 21.70 -4.90
C GLU A 95 -14.98 22.02 -4.18
N LEU A 96 -15.07 21.71 -2.88
CA LEU A 96 -16.21 22.03 -2.03
C LEU A 96 -16.15 23.44 -1.41
N GLY A 97 -15.12 24.21 -1.73
CA GLY A 97 -14.91 25.57 -1.22
C GLY A 97 -14.34 25.61 0.21
N GLU A 98 -13.66 24.55 0.63
CA GLU A 98 -13.03 24.40 1.94
C GLU A 98 -11.50 24.35 1.81
N GLU A 99 -10.79 24.97 2.74
CA GLU A 99 -9.33 25.05 2.71
C GLU A 99 -8.71 23.96 3.60
N PRO A 100 -7.87 23.06 3.04
CA PRO A 100 -7.16 22.07 3.84
C PRO A 100 -6.28 22.71 4.91
N THR A 101 -6.51 22.35 6.17
CA THR A 101 -5.71 22.85 7.29
C THR A 101 -4.73 21.78 7.77
N TYR A 102 -3.49 22.17 8.04
CA TYR A 102 -2.45 21.30 8.60
C TYR A 102 -1.94 21.89 9.93
N VAL A 103 -1.62 21.01 10.87
CA VAL A 103 -1.07 21.34 12.19
C VAL A 103 0.19 20.54 12.43
N GLU A 104 1.12 21.10 13.19
CA GLU A 104 2.37 20.45 13.58
C GLU A 104 2.39 20.20 15.09
N SER A 105 2.78 18.99 15.50
CA SER A 105 2.95 18.64 16.91
C SER A 105 4.25 19.24 17.48
N PRO A 106 4.41 19.35 18.81
CA PRO A 106 5.68 19.78 19.42
C PRO A 106 6.88 18.88 19.06
N SER A 107 6.64 17.65 18.62
CA SER A 107 7.68 16.73 18.15
C SER A 107 7.99 16.87 16.65
N GLY A 108 7.41 17.87 15.96
CA GLY A 108 7.64 18.15 14.55
C GLY A 108 6.84 17.27 13.58
N VAL A 109 5.81 16.58 14.05
CA VAL A 109 4.96 15.74 13.17
C VAL A 109 3.83 16.60 12.61
N SER A 110 3.80 16.76 11.29
CA SER A 110 2.73 17.47 10.58
C SER A 110 1.60 16.52 10.18
N GLY A 111 0.36 16.97 10.33
CA GLY A 111 -0.82 16.24 9.91
C GLY A 111 -1.99 17.16 9.59
N ARG A 112 -2.94 16.66 8.80
CA ARG A 112 -4.19 17.36 8.50
C ARG A 112 -4.98 17.58 9.79
N PHE A 113 -5.34 18.82 10.07
CA PHE A 113 -6.37 19.11 11.05
C PHE A 113 -7.71 18.63 10.48
N THR A 114 -8.28 17.61 11.11
CA THR A 114 -9.48 16.92 10.61
C THR A 114 -10.64 17.21 11.56
N ASP A 115 -11.35 18.31 11.30
CA ASP A 115 -12.60 18.60 11.99
C ASP A 115 -13.77 17.74 11.46
N GLU A 116 -14.97 17.95 11.99
CA GLU A 116 -16.16 17.19 11.62
C GLU A 116 -16.42 17.24 10.11
N ARG A 117 -16.32 18.42 9.52
CA ARG A 117 -16.56 18.61 8.10
C ARG A 117 -15.47 17.95 7.24
N THR A 118 -14.21 18.12 7.62
CA THR A 118 -13.08 17.45 6.96
C THR A 118 -13.20 15.93 7.04
N MET A 119 -13.71 15.39 8.15
CA MET A 119 -13.93 13.95 8.32
C MET A 119 -15.04 13.41 7.40
N GLU A 120 -16.09 14.19 7.13
CA GLU A 120 -17.10 13.83 6.13
C GLU A 120 -16.46 13.70 4.74
N VAL A 121 -15.64 14.67 4.34
CA VAL A 121 -14.93 14.64 3.05
C VAL A 121 -13.95 13.47 2.99
N PHE A 122 -13.19 13.23 4.05
CA PHE A 122 -12.29 12.08 4.14
C PHE A 122 -13.05 10.76 3.92
N SER A 123 -14.22 10.62 4.54
CA SER A 123 -15.07 9.43 4.45
C SER A 123 -15.74 9.26 3.08
N MET A 124 -15.93 10.34 2.32
CA MET A 124 -16.35 10.26 0.91
C MET A 124 -15.21 9.81 -0.01
N VAL A 125 -14.02 10.39 0.17
CA VAL A 125 -12.90 10.20 -0.75
C VAL A 125 -12.20 8.87 -0.54
N MET A 126 -11.90 8.50 0.70
CA MET A 126 -11.03 7.37 1.01
C MET A 126 -11.68 6.02 0.66
N PRO A 127 -12.80 5.62 1.29
CA PRO A 127 -13.48 4.37 0.91
C PRO A 127 -14.33 4.55 -0.37
N GLY A 128 -14.93 5.71 -0.60
CA GLY A 128 -15.86 5.89 -1.72
C GLY A 128 -15.15 5.94 -3.07
N LYS A 129 -14.16 6.83 -3.22
CA LYS A 129 -13.44 7.01 -4.47
C LYS A 129 -12.20 6.12 -4.56
N LEU A 130 -11.22 6.33 -3.68
CA LEU A 130 -9.89 5.75 -3.86
C LEU A 130 -9.86 4.24 -3.65
N ASN A 131 -10.52 3.74 -2.62
CA ASN A 131 -10.61 2.30 -2.34
C ASN A 131 -11.35 1.57 -3.47
N THR A 132 -12.46 2.14 -3.95
CA THR A 132 -13.23 1.59 -5.09
C THR A 132 -12.39 1.56 -6.37
N ASP A 133 -11.74 2.68 -6.72
CA ASP A 133 -10.91 2.79 -7.93
C ASP A 133 -9.75 1.78 -7.87
N LEU A 134 -9.06 1.68 -6.72
CA LEU A 134 -7.95 0.75 -6.54
C LEU A 134 -8.40 -0.72 -6.56
N THR A 135 -9.53 -1.03 -5.93
CA THR A 135 -10.13 -2.38 -5.97
C THR A 135 -10.47 -2.78 -7.40
N ALA A 136 -11.02 -1.86 -8.19
CA ALA A 136 -11.30 -2.10 -9.61
C ALA A 136 -10.01 -2.40 -10.39
N LEU A 137 -8.96 -1.61 -10.19
CA LEU A 137 -7.65 -1.84 -10.83
C LEU A 137 -7.06 -3.21 -10.50
N PHE A 138 -7.13 -3.64 -9.24
CA PHE A 138 -6.67 -4.97 -8.84
C PHE A 138 -7.50 -6.08 -9.50
N ARG A 139 -8.82 -5.93 -9.56
CA ARG A 139 -9.70 -6.90 -10.23
C ARG A 139 -9.44 -6.97 -11.73
N GLU A 140 -9.20 -5.84 -12.38
CA GLU A 140 -8.78 -5.79 -13.78
C GLU A 140 -7.43 -6.48 -14.01
N ALA A 141 -6.52 -6.42 -13.03
CA ALA A 141 -5.25 -7.14 -13.03
C ALA A 141 -5.36 -8.63 -12.66
N GLY A 142 -6.57 -9.15 -12.43
CA GLY A 142 -6.81 -10.57 -12.14
C GLY A 142 -6.69 -10.96 -10.67
N VAL A 143 -6.59 -9.99 -9.76
CA VAL A 143 -6.61 -10.23 -8.31
C VAL A 143 -8.05 -10.19 -7.81
N ASP A 144 -8.49 -11.20 -7.05
CA ASP A 144 -9.81 -11.18 -6.38
C ASP A 144 -9.80 -10.26 -5.15
N ALA A 145 -9.62 -8.96 -5.39
CA ALA A 145 -9.50 -7.95 -4.35
C ALA A 145 -10.86 -7.62 -3.72
N LEU A 146 -10.85 -7.34 -2.42
CA LEU A 146 -11.97 -6.83 -1.64
C LEU A 146 -11.54 -5.54 -0.92
N GLY A 147 -12.20 -4.44 -1.25
CA GLY A 147 -12.07 -3.18 -0.54
C GLY A 147 -12.85 -3.19 0.78
N LEU A 148 -12.23 -2.68 1.84
CA LEU A 148 -12.82 -2.46 3.17
C LEU A 148 -12.94 -0.96 3.46
#